data_AF-A0A540KB97-F1
#
_entry.id   AF-A0A540KB97-F1
#
_cell.length_a   1.000
_cell.length_b   1.000
_cell.length_c   1.000
_cell.angle_alpha   90.00
_cell.angle_beta   90.00
_cell.angle_gamma   90.00
#
_symmetry.space_group_name_H-M   'P 1'
#
loop_
_entity.id
_entity.type
_entity.pdbx_description
1 polymer ?
#
loop_
_entity_poly.entity_id
_entity_poly.type
_entity_poly.pdbx_seq_one_letter_code
_entity_poly.pdbx_strand_id
1 'polypeptide(L)'
;MIDFATSTLGSRNVLAIATEVEQGAARMQKFTITADGAKRLAASNIMVCHKMNYSYAVFYCHSIEKTTTYVVPLQGADGSKAKAIAA
;
A
#
# COMPACT_ATOMS: atom_id res chain seq x y z
N MET A 1 -4.63 11.52 -7.75
CA MET A 1 -4.33 10.08 -7.62
C MET A 1 -5.50 9.23 -8.06
N ILE A 2 -6.66 9.29 -7.38
CA ILE A 2 -7.83 8.44 -7.71
C ILE A 2 -8.36 8.69 -9.11
N ASP A 3 -8.55 9.95 -9.53
CA ASP A 3 -9.04 10.25 -10.88
C ASP A 3 -8.11 9.69 -11.97
N PHE A 4 -6.79 9.87 -11.78
CA PHE A 4 -5.79 9.26 -12.65
C PHE A 4 -5.89 7.72 -12.67
N ALA A 5 -5.98 7.08 -11.51
CA ALA A 5 -6.11 5.62 -11.41
C ALA A 5 -7.39 5.10 -12.09
N THR A 6 -8.55 5.73 -11.85
CA THR A 6 -9.82 5.33 -12.49
C THR A 6 -9.78 5.53 -14.01
N SER A 7 -9.14 6.60 -14.48
CA SER A 7 -8.94 6.86 -15.91
C SER A 7 -8.01 5.83 -16.56
N THR A 8 -6.88 5.49 -15.92
CA THR A 8 -5.90 4.54 -16.48
C THR A 8 -6.42 3.10 -16.42
N LEU A 9 -7.11 2.72 -15.35
CA LEU A 9 -7.67 1.37 -15.20
C LEU A 9 -8.99 1.19 -15.98
N GLY A 10 -9.58 2.26 -16.50
CA GLY A 10 -10.86 2.21 -17.23
C GLY A 10 -12.04 1.79 -16.36
N SER A 11 -11.94 1.92 -15.03
CA SER A 11 -12.95 1.48 -14.08
C SER A 11 -13.15 2.52 -12.99
N ARG A 12 -14.41 2.76 -12.61
CA ARG A 12 -14.77 3.54 -11.43
C ARG A 12 -14.88 2.70 -10.16
N ASN A 13 -14.91 1.37 -10.30
CA ASN A 13 -14.93 0.46 -9.16
C ASN A 13 -13.49 0.16 -8.74
N VAL A 14 -12.88 1.10 -8.04
CA VAL A 14 -11.50 1.00 -7.53
C VAL A 14 -11.50 1.01 -6.00
N LEU A 15 -10.70 0.13 -5.41
CA LEU A 15 -10.45 0.11 -3.97
C LEU A 15 -9.11 0.81 -3.69
N ALA A 16 -9.15 1.93 -2.98
CA ALA A 16 -7.95 2.62 -2.53
C ALA A 16 -7.47 2.05 -1.19
N ILE A 17 -6.23 1.58 -1.15
CA ILE A 17 -5.56 1.06 0.04
C ILE A 17 -4.15 1.63 0.11
N ALA A 18 -3.64 1.81 1.33
CA ALA A 18 -2.30 2.30 1.59
C ALA A 18 -1.63 1.48 2.69
N THR A 19 -0.30 1.59 2.79
CA THR A 19 0.42 1.12 3.96
C THR A 19 0.10 2.04 5.14
N GLU A 20 -0.33 1.44 6.24
CA GLU A 20 -0.73 2.12 7.47
C GLU A 20 0.22 1.70 8.60
N VAL A 21 0.63 2.65 9.43
CA VAL A 21 1.47 2.41 10.60
C VAL A 21 0.82 3.13 11.79
N GLU A 22 0.86 2.49 12.95
CA GLU A 22 0.35 3.05 14.19
C GLU A 22 0.93 4.44 14.49
N GLN A 23 0.08 5.35 14.96
CA GLN A 23 0.48 6.71 15.24
C GLN A 23 1.48 6.76 16.39
N GLY A 24 2.58 7.50 16.21
CA GLY A 24 3.65 7.58 17.22
C GLY A 24 4.71 6.48 17.11
N ALA A 25 4.55 5.52 16.18
CA ALA A 25 5.59 4.55 15.86
C ALA A 25 6.87 5.24 15.38
N ALA A 26 8.03 4.61 15.66
CA ALA A 26 9.29 5.11 15.16
C ALA A 26 9.30 5.21 13.62
N ARG A 27 9.75 6.36 13.09
CA ARG A 27 9.76 6.64 11.64
C ARG A 27 10.60 5.63 10.85
N MET A 28 11.66 5.11 11.46
CA MET A 28 12.55 4.11 10.87
C MET A 28 12.78 3.01 11.89
N GLN A 29 12.34 1.81 11.57
CA GLN A 29 12.52 0.64 12.41
C GLN A 29 12.42 -0.64 11.60
N LYS A 30 12.81 -1.76 12.22
CA LYS A 30 12.60 -3.08 11.66
C LYS A 30 11.17 -3.53 11.95
N PHE A 31 10.53 -4.10 10.95
CA PHE A 31 9.23 -4.76 11.07
C PHE A 31 9.37 -6.24 10.78
N THR A 32 8.59 -7.06 11.47
CA THR A 32 8.44 -8.49 11.21
C THR A 32 7.02 -8.81 10.79
N ILE A 33 6.85 -9.80 9.92
CA ILE A 33 5.52 -10.30 9.54
C ILE A 33 4.95 -11.08 10.71
N THR A 34 3.72 -10.74 11.12
CA THR A 34 3.05 -11.41 12.24
C THR A 34 2.58 -12.81 11.85
N ALA A 35 2.30 -13.66 12.85
CA ALA A 35 1.83 -15.03 12.65
C ALA A 35 0.57 -15.16 11.78
N ASP A 36 -0.27 -14.12 11.71
CA ASP A 36 -1.47 -14.05 10.85
C ASP A 36 -1.15 -14.16 9.34
N GLY A 37 0.11 -13.93 8.95
CA GLY A 37 0.58 -14.05 7.58
C GLY A 37 -0.02 -13.04 6.60
N ALA A 38 0.44 -13.10 5.35
CA ALA A 38 -0.05 -12.22 4.29
C ALA A 38 -1.42 -12.68 3.77
N LYS A 39 -2.35 -11.73 3.61
CA LYS A 39 -3.70 -11.97 3.08
C LYS A 39 -3.79 -11.46 1.65
N ARG A 40 -4.10 -12.35 0.71
CA ARG A 40 -4.27 -12.02 -0.71
C ARG A 40 -5.49 -11.13 -0.92
N LEU A 41 -5.35 -10.10 -1.75
CA LEU A 41 -6.45 -9.34 -2.32
C LEU A 41 -6.73 -9.83 -3.75
N ALA A 42 -8.01 -9.97 -4.09
CA ALA A 42 -8.44 -10.37 -5.43
C ALA A 42 -8.35 -9.18 -6.40
N ALA A 43 -7.13 -8.80 -6.78
CA ALA A 43 -6.87 -7.78 -7.80
C ALA A 43 -5.75 -8.25 -8.73
N SER A 44 -6.01 -8.28 -10.03
CA SER A 44 -5.04 -8.67 -11.07
C SER A 44 -4.45 -7.48 -11.83
N ASN A 45 -5.18 -6.36 -11.90
CA ASN A 45 -4.74 -5.10 -12.47
C ASN A 45 -4.83 -4.00 -11.41
N ILE A 46 -3.70 -3.37 -11.10
CA ILE A 46 -3.61 -2.38 -10.03
C ILE A 46 -2.87 -1.13 -10.48
N MET A 47 -3.07 -0.04 -9.76
CA MET A 47 -2.28 1.17 -9.85
C MET A 47 -1.49 1.32 -8.55
N VAL A 48 -0.17 1.27 -8.61
CA VAL A 48 0.71 1.55 -7.47
C VAL A 48 1.15 2.99 -7.54
N CYS A 49 1.01 3.72 -6.43
CA CYS A 49 1.40 5.13 -6.33
C CYS A 49 2.35 5.35 -5.16
N HIS A 50 3.42 6.11 -5.39
CA HIS A 50 4.38 6.52 -4.38
C HIS A 50 4.25 8.01 -4.12
N LYS A 51 4.05 8.39 -2.85
CA LYS A 51 4.15 9.78 -2.45
C LYS A 51 5.60 10.24 -2.62
N MET A 52 5.81 11.25 -3.44
CA MET A 52 7.13 11.83 -3.65
C MET A 52 7.46 12.85 -2.55
N ASN A 53 8.75 13.03 -2.25
CA ASN A 53 9.21 14.00 -1.26
C ASN A 53 9.22 15.42 -1.84
N TYR A 54 8.04 15.97 -2.11
CA TYR A 54 7.83 17.35 -2.56
C TYR A 54 6.97 18.11 -1.57
N SER A 55 7.05 19.44 -1.59
CA SER A 55 6.22 20.34 -0.78
C SER A 55 4.73 20.24 -1.12
N TYR A 56 4.40 19.76 -2.32
CA TYR A 56 3.04 19.52 -2.79
C TYR A 56 2.74 18.02 -2.85
N ALA A 57 1.45 17.67 -2.91
CA ALA A 57 0.97 16.29 -3.01
C ALA A 57 1.21 15.70 -4.41
N VAL A 58 2.47 15.33 -4.69
CA VAL A 58 2.90 14.69 -5.93
C VAL A 58 3.01 13.17 -5.72
N PHE A 59 2.37 12.42 -6.60
CA PHE A 59 2.42 10.95 -6.60
C PHE A 59 3.00 10.46 -7.92
N TYR A 60 4.01 9.59 -7.82
CA TYR A 60 4.51 8.83 -8.96
C TYR A 60 3.77 7.50 -9.02
N CYS A 61 3.01 7.26 -10.09
CA CYS A 61 2.15 6.10 -10.22
C CYS A 61 2.50 5.25 -11.43
N HIS A 62 2.31 3.94 -11.33
CA HIS A 62 2.46 3.00 -12.45
C HIS A 62 1.41 1.89 -12.38
N SER A 63 0.91 1.50 -13.55
CA SER A 63 -0.03 0.39 -13.71
C SER A 63 0.76 -0.93 -13.73
N ILE A 64 0.27 -1.93 -13.01
CA ILE A 64 0.80 -3.29 -13.03
C ILE A 64 -0.33 -4.23 -13.40
N GLU A 65 -0.13 -4.99 -14.48
CA GLU A 65 -1.03 -6.05 -14.90
C GLU A 65 -0.50 -7.41 -14.45
N LYS A 66 -1.41 -8.37 -14.27
CA LYS A 66 -1.10 -9.77 -13.92
C LYS A 66 -0.26 -9.91 -12.64
N THR A 67 -0.48 -9.04 -11.66
CA THR A 67 0.12 -9.18 -10.34
C THR A 67 -0.90 -9.65 -9.29
N THR A 68 -0.44 -9.93 -8.08
CA THR A 68 -1.28 -10.25 -6.92
C THR A 68 -0.92 -9.35 -5.76
N THR A 69 -1.90 -8.60 -5.28
CA THR A 69 -1.73 -7.75 -4.11
C THR A 69 -1.98 -8.52 -2.81
N TYR A 70 -1.25 -8.17 -1.76
CA TYR A 70 -1.37 -8.71 -0.41
C TYR A 70 -1.46 -7.58 0.61
N VAL A 71 -2.27 -7.82 1.64
CA VAL A 71 -2.22 -7.09 2.91
C VAL A 71 -1.33 -7.90 3.85
N VAL A 72 -0.27 -7.28 4.35
CA VAL A 72 0.72 -7.91 5.23
C VAL A 72 0.64 -7.26 6.61
N PRO A 73 0.18 -7.99 7.65
CA PRO A 73 0.23 -7.52 9.02
C PRO A 73 1.68 -7.59 9.53
N LEU A 74 2.13 -6.48 10.10
CA LEU A 74 3.48 -6.25 10.57
C LEU A 74 3.49 -5.81 12.03
N GLN A 75 4.55 -6.20 12.75
CA GLN A 75 4.87 -5.68 14.08
C GLN A 75 6.26 -5.03 14.06
N GLY A 76 6.34 -3.80 14.54
CA GLY A 76 7.58 -3.06 14.73
C GLY A 76 8.40 -3.61 15.89
N ALA A 77 9.71 -3.38 15.87
CA ALA A 77 10.60 -3.71 16.99
C ALA A 77 10.22 -2.95 18.29
N ASP A 78 9.54 -1.81 18.15
CA ASP A 78 8.96 -1.04 19.26
C ASP A 78 7.57 -1.56 19.72
N GLY A 79 7.08 -2.64 19.12
CA GLY A 79 5.76 -3.23 19.40
C GLY A 79 4.60 -2.64 18.60
N SER A 80 4.82 -1.55 17.86
CA SER A 80 3.80 -0.89 17.05
C SER A 80 3.24 -1.81 15.96
N LYS A 81 1.98 -1.62 15.61
CA LYS A 81 1.34 -2.38 14.52
C LYS A 81 1.42 -1.61 13.21
N ALA A 82 1.61 -2.36 12.13
CA ALA A 82 1.53 -1.83 10.78
C ALA A 82 0.81 -2.80 9.85
N LYS A 83 0.21 -2.25 8.79
CA LYS A 83 -0.46 -2.98 7.73
C LYS A 83 0.16 -2.53 6.42
N ALA A 84 1.04 -3.34 5.85
CA ALA A 84 1.68 -3.05 4.59
C ALA A 84 0.87 -3.59 3.40
N ILE A 85 0.92 -2.87 2.29
CA ILE A 85 0.44 -3.35 0.99
C ILE A 85 1.63 -3.78 0.15
N ALA A 86 1.64 -5.02 -0.31
CA ALA A 86 2.65 -5.58 -1.20
C ALA A 86 1.97 -6.07 -2.49
N ALA A 87 2.65 -5.97 -3.63
CA ALA A 87 2.17 -6.44 -4.91
C ALA A 87 3.32 -7.00 -5.74
#